data_AF-B8IIQ8-F1
#
_entry.id   AF-B8IIQ8-F1
#
_cell.length_a   1.000
_cell.length_b   1.000
_cell.length_c   1.000
_cell.angle_alpha   90.00
_cell.angle_beta   90.00
_cell.angle_gamma   90.00
#
_symmetry.space_group_name_H-M   'P 1'
#
loop_
_entity.id
_entity.type
_entity.pdbx_description
1 polymer ?
#
loop_
_entity_poly.entity_id
_entity_poly.type
_entity_poly.pdbx_seq_one_letter_code
_entity_poly.pdbx_strand_id
1 'polypeptide(L)'
;MSGTVLARPGASNAARAIAAARLSSALETLLCAERYRAEVTVALHSGDTGLSRAGASDDAVTREARERVYAMRSEVDEICLELLAPEEHALTPNDEDDMATALQLRLRANEEAEVAPGELSYLEESRREYVLQVHGRRC
;
A
#
# COMPACT_ATOMS: atom_id res chain seq x y z
N MET A 1 14.90 24.09 -27.54
CA MET A 1 14.22 23.01 -28.29
C MET A 1 13.91 21.90 -27.30
N SER A 2 12.73 21.95 -26.68
CA SER A 2 12.28 20.94 -25.72
C SER A 2 11.69 19.78 -26.50
N GLY A 3 12.37 18.63 -26.47
CA GLY A 3 11.87 17.39 -27.02
C GLY A 3 10.85 16.78 -26.06
N THR A 4 9.56 16.91 -26.40
CA THR A 4 8.47 16.24 -25.70
C THR A 4 8.63 14.73 -25.89
N VAL A 5 9.03 14.01 -24.83
CA VAL A 5 8.96 12.56 -24.80
C VAL A 5 7.49 12.19 -24.58
N LEU A 6 6.77 12.04 -25.69
CA LEU A 6 5.41 11.49 -25.69
C LEU A 6 5.50 10.03 -25.22
N ALA A 7 5.18 9.77 -23.95
CA ALA A 7 4.92 8.43 -23.48
C ALA A 7 3.81 7.83 -24.37
N ARG A 8 4.16 6.77 -25.09
CA ARG A 8 3.33 6.21 -26.16
C ARG A 8 2.13 5.48 -25.52
N PRO A 9 0.87 5.83 -25.84
CA PRO A 9 -0.31 5.18 -25.25
C PRO A 9 -0.38 3.66 -25.45
N GLY A 10 0.38 3.11 -26.41
CA GLY A 10 0.50 1.66 -26.62
C GLY A 10 1.23 0.90 -25.50
N ALA A 11 2.13 1.54 -24.74
CA ALA A 11 2.88 0.87 -23.68
C ALA A 11 2.03 0.60 -22.43
N SER A 12 1.15 1.54 -22.05
CA SER A 12 0.19 1.40 -20.94
C SER A 12 -0.83 0.30 -21.22
N ASN A 13 -1.36 0.24 -22.45
CA ASN A 13 -2.27 -0.82 -22.86
C ASN A 13 -1.59 -2.20 -22.89
N ALA A 14 -0.31 -2.27 -23.27
CA ALA A 14 0.45 -3.51 -23.22
C ALA A 14 0.69 -3.98 -21.77
N ALA A 15 1.03 -3.07 -20.85
CA ALA A 15 1.23 -3.40 -19.43
C ALA A 15 -0.06 -3.93 -18.78
N ARG A 16 -1.20 -3.27 -19.00
CA ARG A 16 -2.51 -3.75 -18.53
C ARG A 16 -2.89 -5.08 -19.16
N ALA A 17 -2.61 -5.29 -20.45
CA ALA A 17 -2.88 -6.57 -21.11
C ALA A 17 -2.01 -7.71 -20.51
N ILE A 18 -0.75 -7.43 -20.18
CA ILE A 18 0.14 -8.39 -19.52
C ILE A 18 -0.34 -8.70 -18.09
N ALA A 19 -0.73 -7.68 -17.32
CA ALA A 19 -1.28 -7.86 -15.97
C ALA A 19 -2.59 -8.68 -16.00
N ALA A 20 -3.49 -8.39 -16.94
CA ALA A 20 -4.72 -9.15 -17.13
C ALA A 20 -4.46 -10.62 -17.54
N ALA A 21 -3.45 -10.87 -18.37
CA ALA A 21 -3.04 -12.23 -18.72
C ALA A 21 -2.48 -12.99 -17.50
N ARG A 22 -1.66 -12.32 -16.67
CA ARG A 22 -1.15 -12.88 -15.41
C ARG A 22 -2.25 -13.19 -14.41
N LEU A 23 -3.30 -12.37 -14.35
CA LEU A 23 -4.42 -12.54 -13.42
C LEU A 23 -5.11 -13.90 -13.58
N SER A 24 -5.36 -14.34 -14.82
CA SER A 24 -6.00 -15.65 -15.05
C SER A 24 -5.17 -16.80 -14.47
N SER A 25 -3.86 -16.78 -14.72
CA SER A 25 -2.92 -17.78 -14.19
C SER A 25 -2.84 -17.75 -12.65
N ALA A 26 -2.84 -16.56 -12.05
CA ALA A 26 -2.84 -16.39 -10.60
C ALA A 26 -4.12 -16.93 -9.96
N LEU A 27 -5.28 -16.67 -10.56
CA LEU A 27 -6.57 -17.19 -10.11
C LEU A 27 -6.66 -18.72 -10.18
N GLU A 28 -6.15 -19.34 -11.25
CA GLU A 28 -6.07 -20.80 -11.35
C GLU A 28 -5.18 -21.41 -10.25
N THR A 29 -4.05 -20.75 -9.98
CA THR A 29 -3.13 -21.19 -8.92
C THR A 29 -3.76 -21.06 -7.53
N LEU A 30 -4.49 -19.97 -7.28
CA LEU A 30 -5.27 -19.77 -6.05
C LEU A 30 -6.33 -20.85 -5.89
N LEU A 31 -7.10 -21.17 -6.94
CA LEU A 31 -8.10 -22.24 -6.90
C LEU A 31 -7.48 -23.60 -6.59
N CYS A 32 -6.30 -23.89 -7.14
CA CYS A 32 -5.55 -25.10 -6.83
C CYS A 32 -5.14 -25.15 -5.35
N ALA A 33 -4.62 -24.05 -4.80
CA ALA A 33 -4.26 -23.96 -3.38
C ALA A 33 -5.47 -24.13 -2.45
N GLU A 34 -6.62 -23.56 -2.80
CA GLU A 34 -7.88 -23.71 -2.05
C GLU A 34 -8.39 -25.16 -2.06
N ARG A 35 -8.33 -25.84 -3.21
CA ARG A 35 -8.69 -27.26 -3.33
C ARG A 35 -7.78 -28.13 -2.47
N TYR A 36 -6.46 -27.92 -2.57
CA TYR A 36 -5.49 -28.64 -1.75
C TYR A 36 -5.75 -28.45 -0.25
N ARG A 37 -6.04 -27.22 0.19
CA ARG A 37 -6.41 -26.95 1.59
C ARG A 37 -7.67 -27.73 2.02
N ALA A 38 -8.67 -27.80 1.16
CA ALA A 38 -9.89 -28.56 1.43
C ALA A 38 -9.59 -30.07 1.52
N GLU A 39 -8.80 -30.61 0.60
CA GLU A 39 -8.35 -32.01 0.60
C GLU A 39 -7.60 -32.37 1.88
N VAL A 40 -6.64 -31.53 2.30
CA VAL A 40 -5.91 -31.70 3.56
C VAL A 40 -6.88 -31.71 4.75
N THR A 41 -7.83 -30.78 4.78
CA THR A 41 -8.80 -30.68 5.89
C THR A 41 -9.67 -31.95 5.97
N VAL A 42 -10.16 -32.44 4.83
CA VAL A 42 -10.99 -33.66 4.76
C VAL A 42 -10.18 -34.89 5.16
N ALA A 43 -8.96 -35.04 4.64
CA ALA A 43 -8.09 -36.17 4.93
C ALA A 43 -7.72 -36.23 6.42
N LEU A 44 -7.33 -35.11 7.03
CA LEU A 44 -7.07 -35.02 8.46
C LEU A 44 -8.31 -35.34 9.30
N HIS A 45 -9.49 -34.84 8.89
CA HIS A 45 -10.74 -35.17 9.58
C HIS A 45 -11.11 -36.65 9.48
N SER A 46 -10.74 -37.31 8.38
CA SER A 46 -10.93 -38.75 8.18
C SER A 46 -9.87 -39.62 8.88
N GLY A 47 -8.89 -39.00 9.56
CA GLY A 47 -7.81 -39.71 10.25
C GLY A 47 -6.71 -40.25 9.33
N ASP A 48 -6.58 -39.69 8.12
CA ASP A 48 -5.51 -40.05 7.18
C ASP A 48 -4.16 -39.46 7.65
N THR A 49 -3.32 -40.34 8.21
CA THR A 49 -1.99 -39.99 8.70
C THR A 49 -0.94 -39.91 7.58
N GLY A 50 -1.30 -40.25 6.34
CA GLY A 50 -0.40 -40.22 5.18
C GLY A 50 0.06 -38.81 4.79
N LEU A 51 -0.63 -37.78 5.26
CA LEU A 51 -0.25 -36.37 5.06
C LEU A 51 0.84 -35.91 6.03
N SER A 52 0.98 -36.57 7.17
CA SER A 52 2.01 -36.29 8.16
C SER A 52 3.35 -36.88 7.67
N ARG A 53 4.17 -36.05 7.00
CA ARG A 53 5.58 -36.38 6.78
C ARG A 53 6.27 -36.62 8.12
N ALA A 54 7.26 -37.51 8.17
CA ALA A 54 7.97 -37.85 9.40
C ALA A 54 8.43 -36.57 10.16
N GLY A 55 7.79 -36.30 11.30
CA GLY A 55 8.08 -35.14 12.16
C GLY A 55 7.18 -33.91 11.99
N ALA A 56 6.23 -33.88 11.06
CA ALA A 56 5.26 -32.78 10.94
C ALA A 56 3.93 -33.16 11.62
N SER A 57 3.42 -32.32 12.53
CA SER A 57 2.09 -32.51 13.11
C SER A 57 0.99 -32.14 12.11
N ASP A 58 -0.22 -32.66 12.30
CA ASP A 58 -1.42 -32.30 11.52
C ASP A 58 -1.68 -30.79 11.52
N ASP A 59 -1.38 -30.12 12.64
CA ASP A 59 -1.44 -28.65 12.77
C ASP A 59 -0.45 -27.95 11.83
N ALA A 60 0.77 -28.50 11.70
CA ALA A 60 1.78 -27.94 10.81
C ALA A 60 1.36 -28.06 9.34
N VAL A 61 0.77 -29.20 8.96
CA VAL A 61 0.25 -29.44 7.60
C VAL A 61 -0.91 -28.49 7.29
N THR A 62 -1.85 -28.33 8.24
CA THR A 62 -2.99 -27.40 8.08
C THR A 62 -2.51 -25.96 7.96
N ARG A 63 -1.52 -25.56 8.77
CA ARG A 63 -0.93 -24.22 8.70
C ARG A 63 -0.24 -23.97 7.37
N GLU A 64 0.56 -24.92 6.87
CA GLU A 64 1.23 -24.81 5.56
C GLU A 64 0.21 -24.61 4.42
N ALA A 65 -0.84 -25.43 4.38
CA ALA A 65 -1.89 -25.31 3.38
C ALA A 65 -2.61 -23.94 3.45
N ARG A 66 -2.82 -23.42 4.67
CA ARG A 66 -3.41 -22.09 4.89
C ARG A 66 -2.49 -20.96 4.43
N GLU A 67 -1.21 -21.02 4.77
CA GLU A 67 -0.20 -20.02 4.39
C GLU A 67 -0.04 -19.95 2.87
N ARG A 68 -0.07 -21.10 2.19
CA ARG A 68 -0.06 -21.16 0.72
C ARG A 68 -1.24 -20.42 0.10
N VAL A 69 -2.46 -20.61 0.63
CA VAL A 69 -3.65 -19.87 0.17
C VAL A 69 -3.47 -18.37 0.36
N TYR A 70 -2.97 -17.93 1.52
CA TYR A 70 -2.75 -16.50 1.77
C TYR A 70 -1.72 -15.88 0.83
N ALA A 71 -0.61 -16.58 0.57
CA ALA A 71 0.39 -16.11 -0.39
C ALA A 71 -0.21 -15.91 -1.79
N MET A 72 -1.01 -16.88 -2.27
CA MET A 72 -1.65 -16.78 -3.59
C MET A 72 -2.72 -15.69 -3.65
N ARG A 73 -3.45 -15.45 -2.55
CA ARG A 73 -4.40 -14.32 -2.47
C ARG A 73 -3.68 -12.98 -2.53
N SER A 74 -2.56 -12.84 -1.82
CA SER A 74 -1.73 -11.62 -1.87
C SER A 74 -1.28 -11.31 -3.30
N GLU A 75 -0.83 -12.33 -4.03
CA GLU A 75 -0.41 -12.17 -5.44
C GLU A 75 -1.57 -11.72 -6.34
N VAL A 76 -2.77 -12.28 -6.16
CA VAL A 76 -3.97 -11.85 -6.90
C VAL A 76 -4.35 -10.42 -6.56
N ASP A 77 -4.28 -10.04 -5.28
CA ASP A 77 -4.59 -8.68 -4.82
C ASP A 77 -3.58 -7.67 -5.40
N GLU A 78 -2.29 -8.01 -5.42
CA GLU A 78 -1.24 -7.20 -6.06
C GLU A 78 -1.51 -6.98 -7.55
N ILE A 79 -1.88 -8.02 -8.30
CA ILE A 79 -2.24 -7.89 -9.72
C ILE A 79 -3.50 -7.04 -9.90
N CYS A 80 -4.50 -7.18 -9.02
CA CYS A 80 -5.69 -6.32 -9.04
C CYS A 80 -5.32 -4.85 -8.80
N LEU A 81 -4.38 -4.59 -7.88
CA LEU A 81 -3.87 -3.24 -7.63
C LEU A 81 -3.10 -2.69 -8.84
N GLU A 82 -2.27 -3.50 -9.52
CA GLU A 82 -1.61 -3.13 -10.78
C GLU A 82 -2.63 -2.71 -11.85
N LEU A 83 -3.76 -3.39 -11.93
CA LEU A 83 -4.84 -3.09 -12.89
C LEU A 83 -5.66 -1.85 -12.51
N LEU A 84 -5.83 -1.61 -11.21
CA LEU A 84 -6.55 -0.45 -10.66
C LEU A 84 -5.68 0.81 -10.60
N ALA A 85 -4.35 0.67 -10.68
CA ALA A 85 -3.44 1.79 -10.62
C ALA A 85 -3.84 2.83 -11.68
N PRO A 86 -4.06 4.10 -11.28
CA PRO A 86 -4.25 5.16 -12.25
C PRO A 86 -3.03 5.16 -13.16
N GLU A 87 -3.24 5.43 -14.45
CA GLU A 87 -2.11 5.65 -15.37
C GLU A 87 -1.16 6.63 -14.67
N GLU A 88 0.12 6.30 -14.54
CA GLU A 88 1.13 7.14 -13.84
C GLU A 88 1.22 8.58 -14.39
N HIS A 89 0.43 8.91 -15.42
CA HIS A 89 0.32 10.21 -16.07
C HIS A 89 -1.07 10.88 -15.91
N ALA A 90 -1.99 10.30 -15.14
CA ALA A 90 -3.19 10.97 -14.67
C ALA A 90 -2.95 11.71 -13.34
N LEU A 91 -1.70 12.10 -13.06
CA LEU A 91 -1.49 13.38 -12.41
C LEU A 91 -2.17 14.40 -13.33
N THR A 92 -3.33 14.90 -12.92
CA THR A 92 -3.74 16.26 -13.35
C THR A 92 -2.48 17.11 -13.30
N PRO A 93 -2.13 17.87 -14.36
CA PRO A 93 -0.98 18.75 -14.31
C PRO A 93 -1.22 19.71 -13.15
N ASN A 94 -0.67 19.38 -11.99
CA ASN A 94 -0.28 20.36 -11.01
C ASN A 94 1.04 20.81 -11.60
N ASP A 95 0.99 21.99 -12.22
CA ASP A 95 2.13 22.64 -12.83
C ASP A 95 3.32 22.44 -11.90
N GLU A 96 4.42 21.84 -12.38
CA GLU A 96 5.61 21.60 -11.56
C GLU A 96 6.09 22.91 -10.89
N ASP A 97 5.72 24.04 -11.51
CA ASP A 97 5.84 25.40 -10.99
C ASP A 97 5.08 25.61 -9.66
N ASP A 98 3.89 25.04 -9.44
CA ASP A 98 3.14 25.14 -8.19
C ASP A 98 3.80 24.36 -7.05
N MET A 99 4.36 23.19 -7.33
CA MET A 99 5.09 22.39 -6.35
C MET A 99 6.45 23.02 -6.00
N ALA A 100 7.15 23.55 -7.02
CA ALA A 100 8.38 24.29 -6.83
C ALA A 100 8.14 25.60 -6.05
N THR A 101 7.05 26.31 -6.34
CA THR A 101 6.63 27.52 -5.64
C THR A 101 6.22 27.22 -4.21
N ALA A 102 5.44 26.15 -3.96
CA ALA A 102 5.06 25.74 -2.61
C ALA A 102 6.27 25.34 -1.76
N LEU A 103 7.26 24.66 -2.36
CA LEU A 103 8.50 24.31 -1.67
C LEU A 103 9.36 25.54 -1.38
N GLN A 104 9.49 26.47 -2.34
CA GLN A 104 10.21 27.74 -2.13
C GLN A 104 9.55 28.62 -1.07
N LEU A 105 8.21 28.68 -1.04
CA LEU A 105 7.46 29.39 -0.01
C LEU A 105 7.68 28.80 1.38
N ARG A 106 7.73 27.47 1.51
CA ARG A 106 8.05 26.83 2.81
C ARG A 106 9.49 27.06 3.25
N LEU A 107 10.45 27.04 2.31
CA LEU A 107 11.85 27.30 2.63
C LEU A 107 12.05 28.74 3.10
N ARG A 108 11.46 29.72 2.41
CA ARG A 108 11.49 31.13 2.86
C ARG A 108 10.81 31.34 4.22
N ALA A 109 9.65 30.72 4.45
CA ALA A 109 8.97 30.82 5.74
C ALA A 109 9.80 30.23 6.90
N ASN A 110 10.56 29.16 6.64
CA ASN A 110 11.48 28.59 7.63
C ASN A 110 12.70 29.50 7.88
N GLU A 111 13.28 30.09 6.82
CA GLU A 111 14.39 31.04 6.93
C GLU A 111 13.97 32.32 7.67
N GLU A 112 12.77 32.83 7.41
CA GLU A 112 12.18 33.98 8.13
C GLU A 112 11.92 33.65 9.61
N ALA A 113 11.50 32.42 9.93
CA ALA A 113 11.33 31.95 11.29
C ALA A 113 12.66 31.79 12.06
N GLU A 114 13.76 31.48 11.37
CA GLU A 114 15.11 31.44 11.97
C GLU A 114 15.70 32.85 12.19
N VAL A 115 15.31 33.84 11.37
CA VAL A 115 15.82 35.22 11.44
C VAL A 115 15.09 36.07 12.50
N ALA A 116 13.88 35.70 12.91
CA ALA A 116 13.12 36.37 13.97
C ALA A 116 12.95 35.51 15.25
N PRO A 117 14.03 35.21 16.00
CA PRO A 117 13.93 34.41 17.23
C PRO A 117 13.17 35.11 18.38
N GLY A 118 12.70 36.35 18.20
CA GLY A 118 12.04 37.16 19.23
C GLY A 118 10.50 37.18 19.20
N GLU A 119 9.84 36.78 18.11
CA GLU A 119 8.37 36.88 18.00
C GLU A 119 7.62 35.57 18.32
N LEU A 120 8.34 34.44 18.42
CA LEU A 120 7.75 33.16 18.80
C LEU A 120 7.28 33.13 20.27
N SER A 121 7.84 33.96 21.16
CA SER A 121 7.44 33.95 22.58
C SER A 121 6.00 34.45 22.78
N TYR A 122 5.54 35.44 21.99
CA TYR A 122 4.20 36.01 22.12
C TYR A 122 3.10 35.06 21.58
N LEU A 123 3.39 34.35 20.48
CA LEU A 123 2.45 33.38 19.91
C LEU A 123 2.35 32.12 20.78
N GLU A 124 3.45 31.68 21.38
CA GLU A 124 3.46 30.54 22.29
C GLU A 124 2.77 30.87 23.64
N GLU A 125 2.98 32.07 24.20
CA GLU A 125 2.27 32.52 25.42
C GLU A 125 0.76 32.66 25.17
N SER A 126 0.35 33.27 24.06
CA SER A 126 -1.07 33.43 23.69
C SER A 126 -1.76 32.07 23.49
N ARG A 127 -1.05 31.10 22.93
CA ARG A 127 -1.59 29.75 22.69
C ARG A 127 -1.69 28.95 23.99
N ARG A 128 -0.76 29.15 24.93
CA ARG A 128 -0.80 28.54 26.27
C ARG A 128 -1.95 29.09 27.10
N GLU A 129 -2.19 30.39 27.03
CA GLU A 129 -3.30 31.07 27.72
C GLU A 129 -4.68 30.65 27.15
N TYR A 130 -4.79 30.51 25.83
CA TYR A 130 -5.99 29.97 25.17
C TYR A 130 -6.29 28.52 25.58
N VAL A 131 -5.26 27.65 25.61
CA VAL A 131 -5.42 26.25 26.03
C VAL A 131 -5.85 26.16 27.50
N LEU A 132 -5.33 27.01 28.37
CA LEU A 132 -5.75 27.08 29.78
C LEU A 132 -7.20 27.62 29.93
N GLN A 133 -7.63 28.57 29.12
CA GLN A 133 -9.03 29.04 29.16
C GLN A 133 -10.03 28.01 28.62
N VAL A 134 -9.69 27.32 27.52
CA VAL A 134 -10.59 26.37 26.85
C VAL A 134 -10.61 25.02 27.54
N HIS A 135 -9.48 24.56 28.10
CA HIS A 135 -9.35 23.22 28.67
C HIS A 135 -9.02 23.20 30.17
N GLY A 136 -8.69 24.34 30.78
CA GLY A 136 -8.27 24.44 32.18
C GLY A 136 -9.39 24.59 33.20
N ARG A 137 -10.68 24.42 32.84
CA ARG A 137 -11.75 24.25 33.83
C ARG A 137 -12.17 22.80 33.93
N ARG A 138 -11.45 22.07 34.79
CA ARG A 138 -11.99 21.12 35.78
C ARG A 138 -10.84 20.56 36.63
N CYS A 139 -10.47 21.33 37.65
CA CYS A 139 -10.34 20.88 39.03
C CYS A 139 -10.78 22.05 39.91
#